data_AF-A0A8X8CTB4-F1
#
_entry.id   AF-A0A8X8CTB4-F1
#
_cell.length_a   1.000
_cell.length_b   1.000
_cell.length_c   1.000
_cell.angle_alpha   90.00
_cell.angle_beta   90.00
_cell.angle_gamma   90.00
#
_symmetry.space_group_name_H-M   'P 1'
#
loop_
_entity.id
_entity.type
_entity.pdbx_description
1 polymer ?
#
loop_
_entity_poly.entity_id
_entity_poly.type
_entity_poly.pdbx_seq_one_letter_code
_entity_poly.pdbx_strand_id
1 'polypeptide(L)'
;MATRNRTLIFRKYRDALKSVRVPSSSSPSTSSSGGGGGGPVIELASTSLLNHNRKYTPLSTEDPGNSSKGALTVGLPPAWVDVSEEISSNVQRARMKMVELAKAHAKALMPSFGDGKEDQRMIEGLTQEITGLIRKSEKKLQRLAAAGPSEDSNIRKNVQRSLATDLQNLSIELRKKQSTYLKRLRQQKEGQDGVDLEMNLNGSRSIIDDDNLDDMVVESVNELAQIMKDLSVLVIDQGTIVDRIDYNIQNVATTVEEGLKQLQKAERTQKRGGMVMCATVLVIMCFIMLVLLVLKTIVF
;
A
#
# COMPACT_ATOMS: atom_id res chain seq x y z
N MET A 1 13.91 -19.61 18.11
CA MET A 1 12.77 -20.01 17.26
C MET A 1 12.81 -19.20 15.97
N ALA A 2 13.18 -19.81 14.84
CA ALA A 2 13.27 -19.11 13.56
C ALA A 2 11.88 -19.04 12.90
N THR A 3 11.33 -17.84 12.75
CA THR A 3 10.10 -17.60 11.98
C THR A 3 10.41 -17.82 10.49
N ARG A 4 10.05 -19.00 9.97
CA ARG A 4 10.17 -19.29 8.53
C ARG A 4 9.33 -18.27 7.75
N ASN A 5 9.98 -17.48 6.90
CA ASN A 5 9.34 -16.50 6.04
C ASN A 5 8.39 -17.23 5.06
N ARG A 6 7.07 -17.07 5.23
CA ARG A 6 6.02 -17.74 4.43
C ARG A 6 5.58 -16.94 3.21
N THR A 7 6.20 -15.78 2.96
CA THR A 7 5.81 -14.86 1.87
C THR A 7 5.89 -15.53 0.50
N LEU A 8 6.84 -16.45 0.29
CA LEU A 8 6.97 -17.21 -0.95
C LEU A 8 5.80 -18.17 -1.20
N ILE A 9 5.27 -18.80 -0.15
CA ILE A 9 4.14 -19.74 -0.24
C ILE A 9 2.87 -18.97 -0.59
N PHE A 10 2.66 -17.82 0.05
CA PHE A 10 1.53 -16.94 -0.26
C PHE A 10 1.61 -16.39 -1.69
N ARG A 11 2.81 -16.02 -2.15
CA ARG A 11 3.02 -15.57 -3.54
C ARG A 11 2.68 -16.66 -4.55
N LYS A 12 3.08 -17.91 -4.30
CA LYS A 12 2.76 -19.07 -5.15
C LYS A 12 1.25 -19.33 -5.21
N TYR A 13 0.57 -19.30 -4.07
CA TYR A 13 -0.90 -19.45 -4.03
C TYR A 13 -1.63 -18.32 -4.75
N ARG A 14 -1.18 -17.08 -4.57
CA ARG A 14 -1.73 -15.89 -5.23
C ARG A 14 -1.58 -15.96 -6.74
N ASP A 15 -0.39 -16.32 -7.23
CA ASP A 15 -0.13 -16.36 -8.68
C ASP A 15 -0.83 -17.57 -9.34
N ALA A 16 -1.05 -18.68 -8.60
CA ALA A 16 -1.90 -19.78 -9.06
C ALA A 16 -3.37 -19.35 -9.25
N LEU A 17 -3.91 -18.54 -8.33
CA LEU A 17 -5.30 -18.04 -8.42
C LEU A 17 -5.50 -16.92 -9.46
N LYS A 18 -4.42 -16.28 -9.93
CA LYS A 18 -4.50 -15.34 -11.07
C LYS A 18 -4.94 -16.02 -12.36
N SER A 19 -4.64 -17.31 -12.55
CA SER A 19 -5.07 -18.07 -13.73
C SER A 19 -6.58 -18.35 -13.76
N VAL A 20 -7.25 -18.29 -12.60
CA VAL A 20 -8.71 -18.49 -12.45
C VAL A 20 -9.48 -17.18 -12.61
N ARG A 21 -8.80 -16.03 -12.47
CA ARG A 21 -9.39 -14.72 -12.72
C ARG A 21 -9.39 -14.45 -14.22
N VAL A 22 -10.50 -14.78 -14.87
CA VAL A 22 -10.80 -14.37 -16.25
C VAL A 22 -10.51 -12.87 -16.37
N PRO A 23 -9.78 -12.41 -17.40
CA PRO A 23 -9.63 -10.98 -17.64
C PRO A 23 -11.05 -10.44 -17.83
N SER A 24 -11.46 -9.46 -17.01
CA SER A 24 -12.58 -8.59 -17.37
C SER A 24 -12.11 -7.69 -18.50
N SER A 25 -11.98 -8.29 -19.69
CA SER A 25 -11.96 -7.58 -20.95
C SER A 25 -13.31 -6.88 -21.08
N SER A 26 -13.26 -5.55 -21.03
CA SER A 26 -14.28 -4.66 -21.56
C SER A 26 -14.94 -5.28 -22.80
N SER A 27 -16.22 -5.65 -22.70
CA SER A 27 -17.00 -6.04 -23.85
C SER A 27 -17.98 -4.91 -24.18
N PRO A 28 -18.01 -4.46 -25.45
CA PRO A 28 -18.97 -3.46 -25.90
C PRO A 28 -20.36 -4.09 -25.99
N SER A 29 -21.38 -3.26 -25.76
CA SER A 29 -22.79 -3.60 -25.90
C SER A 29 -23.13 -3.99 -27.34
N THR A 30 -23.55 -5.23 -27.56
CA THR A 30 -24.38 -5.60 -28.70
C THR A 30 -25.49 -6.56 -28.26
N SER A 31 -26.70 -6.24 -28.69
CA SER A 31 -27.93 -6.99 -28.52
C SER A 31 -27.99 -8.20 -29.46
N SER A 32 -28.50 -9.34 -28.98
CA SER A 32 -29.49 -10.18 -29.67
C SER A 32 -29.74 -11.50 -28.92
N SER A 33 -30.89 -12.07 -29.27
CA SER A 33 -31.73 -13.10 -28.67
C SER A 33 -31.21 -14.54 -28.60
N GLY A 34 -31.66 -15.26 -27.55
CA GLY A 34 -32.28 -16.59 -27.68
C GLY A 34 -31.41 -17.83 -27.49
N GLY A 35 -31.90 -18.78 -26.68
CA GLY A 35 -31.54 -20.21 -26.74
C GLY A 35 -30.75 -20.75 -25.55
N GLY A 36 -31.37 -21.67 -24.79
CA GLY A 36 -30.77 -22.34 -23.65
C GLY A 36 -29.70 -23.38 -24.01
N GLY A 37 -28.86 -23.70 -23.03
CA GLY A 37 -27.88 -24.78 -23.09
C GLY A 37 -27.10 -24.86 -21.78
N GLY A 38 -27.26 -25.97 -21.05
CA GLY A 38 -26.55 -26.25 -19.81
C GLY A 38 -25.04 -26.46 -20.01
N GLY A 39 -24.26 -26.03 -19.01
CA GLY A 39 -22.82 -26.29 -18.87
C GLY A 39 -22.52 -26.83 -17.46
N PRO A 40 -21.37 -27.50 -17.25
CA PRO A 40 -21.25 -28.66 -16.37
C PRO A 40 -21.13 -28.31 -14.88
N VAL A 41 -21.76 -29.16 -14.06
CA VAL A 41 -21.64 -29.18 -12.59
C VAL A 41 -20.27 -29.76 -12.22
N ILE A 42 -19.43 -28.96 -11.56
CA ILE A 42 -18.23 -29.47 -10.89
C ILE A 42 -18.64 -29.89 -9.49
N GLU A 43 -18.85 -31.19 -9.35
CA GLU A 43 -19.08 -31.92 -8.10
C GLU A 43 -17.82 -31.84 -7.23
N LEU A 44 -17.87 -31.09 -6.13
CA LEU A 44 -16.78 -31.10 -5.14
C LEU A 44 -17.06 -32.22 -4.14
N ALA A 45 -16.35 -33.33 -4.33
CA ALA A 45 -16.33 -34.48 -3.45
C ALA A 45 -16.10 -34.04 -1.98
N SER A 46 -17.00 -34.52 -1.12
CA SER A 46 -16.97 -34.36 0.32
C SER A 46 -15.79 -35.12 0.92
N THR A 47 -14.88 -34.45 1.63
CA THR A 47 -13.98 -35.09 2.59
C THR A 47 -14.37 -34.67 3.99
N SER A 48 -15.26 -35.47 4.57
CA SER A 48 -15.60 -35.48 5.99
C SER A 48 -14.41 -36.00 6.80
N LEU A 49 -13.78 -35.15 7.61
CA LEU A 49 -13.05 -35.59 8.81
C LEU A 49 -13.52 -34.73 9.99
N LEU A 50 -14.35 -35.37 10.80
CA LEU A 50 -15.13 -34.85 11.93
C LEU A 50 -14.24 -34.46 13.12
N ASN A 51 -14.43 -33.23 13.63
CA ASN A 51 -14.25 -32.93 15.06
C ASN A 51 -15.63 -32.57 15.62
N HIS A 52 -16.10 -33.35 16.60
CA HIS A 52 -17.52 -33.51 16.93
C HIS A 52 -18.04 -32.57 18.03
N ASN A 53 -17.46 -31.37 18.21
CA ASN A 53 -17.98 -30.44 19.24
C ASN A 53 -17.72 -28.96 18.95
N ARG A 54 -18.23 -28.47 17.81
CA ARG A 54 -18.34 -27.03 17.57
C ARG A 54 -19.74 -26.71 17.06
N LYS A 55 -20.53 -26.04 17.91
CA LYS A 55 -21.82 -25.46 17.55
C LYS A 55 -21.61 -24.39 16.47
N TYR A 56 -21.65 -24.79 15.21
CA TYR A 56 -21.95 -23.90 14.11
C TYR A 56 -23.27 -24.35 13.51
N THR A 57 -24.23 -23.44 13.49
CA THR A 57 -25.45 -23.54 12.70
C THR A 57 -25.06 -23.70 11.22
N PRO A 58 -25.51 -24.74 10.51
CA PRO A 58 -25.28 -24.84 9.08
C PRO A 58 -26.04 -23.69 8.42
N LEU A 59 -25.31 -22.80 7.75
CA LEU A 59 -25.90 -21.72 6.97
C LEU A 59 -26.56 -22.37 5.75
N SER A 60 -27.89 -22.31 5.69
CA SER A 60 -28.69 -22.72 4.54
C SER A 60 -28.06 -22.23 3.24
N THR A 61 -27.87 -23.15 2.29
CA THR A 61 -27.51 -22.84 0.90
C THR A 61 -28.74 -22.46 0.08
N GLU A 62 -29.71 -21.78 0.69
CA GLU A 62 -30.90 -21.30 -0.01
C GLU A 62 -30.62 -19.89 -0.48
N ASP A 63 -30.30 -19.83 -1.77
CA ASP A 63 -30.07 -18.66 -2.59
C ASP A 63 -31.23 -17.66 -2.50
N PRO A 64 -31.00 -16.42 -2.00
CA PRO A 64 -31.81 -15.29 -2.37
C PRO A 64 -31.02 -14.47 -3.39
N GLY A 65 -31.50 -14.50 -4.63
CA GLY A 65 -30.89 -13.80 -5.74
C GLY A 65 -30.52 -12.34 -5.46
N ASN A 66 -29.45 -11.92 -6.12
CA ASN A 66 -29.17 -10.54 -6.51
C ASN A 66 -29.13 -9.47 -5.40
N SER A 67 -28.24 -9.63 -4.42
CA SER A 67 -27.74 -8.50 -3.63
C SER A 67 -26.24 -8.61 -3.41
N SER A 68 -25.49 -7.97 -4.30
CA SER A 68 -24.05 -7.72 -4.18
C SER A 68 -23.78 -6.75 -3.03
N LYS A 69 -23.79 -7.23 -1.78
CA LYS A 69 -23.24 -6.55 -0.59
C LYS A 69 -23.38 -7.50 0.60
N GLY A 70 -22.30 -8.15 1.02
CA GLY A 70 -22.34 -8.86 2.31
C GLY A 70 -21.45 -10.08 2.52
N ALA A 71 -20.52 -10.43 1.63
CA ALA A 71 -19.48 -11.38 1.99
C ALA A 71 -18.38 -10.64 2.75
N LEU A 72 -18.41 -10.68 4.08
CA LEU A 72 -17.28 -10.33 4.94
C LEU A 72 -16.14 -11.33 4.67
N THR A 73 -15.43 -11.11 3.57
CA THR A 73 -14.19 -11.82 3.29
C THR A 73 -13.18 -11.36 4.34
N VAL A 74 -12.75 -12.26 5.22
CA VAL A 74 -11.41 -12.15 5.80
C VAL A 74 -10.44 -12.40 4.63
N GLY A 75 -10.34 -11.40 3.77
CA GLY A 75 -9.64 -11.44 2.50
C GLY A 75 -8.16 -11.14 2.69
N LEU A 76 -7.34 -11.74 1.84
CA LEU A 76 -5.92 -11.39 1.72
C LEU A 76 -5.77 -9.87 1.60
N PRO A 77 -4.72 -9.28 2.24
CA PRO A 77 -4.51 -7.85 2.19
C PRO A 77 -4.45 -7.35 0.73
N PRO A 78 -4.98 -6.14 0.45
CA PRO A 78 -4.96 -5.58 -0.89
C PRO A 78 -3.57 -5.62 -1.52
N ALA A 79 -3.49 -5.81 -2.84
CA ALA A 79 -2.20 -5.93 -3.54
C ALA A 79 -1.29 -4.69 -3.40
N TRP A 80 -1.85 -3.52 -3.08
CA TRP A 80 -1.07 -2.31 -2.79
C TRP A 80 -0.28 -2.42 -1.47
N VAL A 81 -0.75 -3.24 -0.52
CA VAL A 81 -0.07 -3.49 0.76
C VAL A 81 1.29 -4.14 0.53
N ASP A 82 1.36 -5.17 -0.32
CA ASP A 82 2.64 -5.82 -0.70
C ASP A 82 3.67 -4.79 -1.24
N VAL A 83 3.20 -3.84 -2.07
CA VAL A 83 4.05 -2.78 -2.63
C VAL A 83 4.51 -1.83 -1.54
N SER A 84 3.62 -1.46 -0.61
CA SER A 84 3.96 -0.59 0.52
C SER A 84 4.96 -1.24 1.48
N GLU A 85 4.83 -2.54 1.75
CA GLU A 85 5.79 -3.29 2.57
C GLU A 85 7.16 -3.36 1.90
N GLU A 86 7.21 -3.55 0.58
CA GLU A 86 8.48 -3.57 -0.14
C GLU A 86 9.17 -2.20 -0.14
N ILE A 87 8.42 -1.11 -0.35
CA ILE A 87 8.95 0.25 -0.23
C ILE A 87 9.47 0.47 1.19
N SER A 88 8.71 0.08 2.21
CA SER A 88 9.11 0.21 3.61
C SER A 88 10.40 -0.56 3.90
N SER A 89 10.55 -1.78 3.37
CA SER A 89 11.78 -2.56 3.49
C SER A 89 12.98 -1.87 2.83
N ASN A 90 12.79 -1.29 1.64
CA ASN A 90 13.84 -0.53 0.96
C ASN A 90 14.22 0.75 1.72
N VAL A 91 13.25 1.47 2.28
CA VAL A 91 13.47 2.65 3.15
C VAL A 91 14.32 2.26 4.36
N GLN A 92 13.98 1.18 5.05
CA GLN A 92 14.78 0.70 6.19
C GLN A 92 16.20 0.31 5.78
N ARG A 93 16.36 -0.37 4.63
CA ARG A 93 17.67 -0.71 4.09
C ARG A 93 18.50 0.53 3.75
N ALA A 94 17.88 1.55 3.16
CA ALA A 94 18.53 2.82 2.87
C ALA A 94 18.96 3.52 4.16
N ARG A 95 18.13 3.52 5.21
CA ARG A 95 18.48 4.06 6.54
C ARG A 95 19.71 3.36 7.13
N MET A 96 19.76 2.03 7.10
CA MET A 96 20.92 1.28 7.61
C MET A 96 22.21 1.64 6.85
N LYS A 97 22.15 1.66 5.51
CA LYS A 97 23.28 2.06 4.66
C LYS A 97 23.70 3.51 4.88
N MET A 98 22.77 4.41 5.19
CA MET A 98 23.07 5.80 5.53
C MET A 98 23.92 5.91 6.80
N VAL A 99 23.78 4.98 7.74
CA VAL A 99 24.61 4.89 8.94
C VAL A 99 26.00 4.38 8.59
N GLU A 100 26.10 3.35 7.75
CA GLU A 100 27.38 2.85 7.23
C GLU A 100 28.14 3.92 6.44
N LEU A 101 27.44 4.67 5.58
CA LEU A 101 27.98 5.80 4.84
C LEU A 101 28.54 6.87 5.77
N ALA A 102 27.82 7.21 6.85
CA ALA A 102 28.31 8.18 7.83
C ALA A 102 29.59 7.71 8.54
N LYS A 103 29.72 6.40 8.80
CA LYS A 103 30.95 5.82 9.35
C LYS A 103 32.09 5.87 8.33
N ALA A 104 31.82 5.55 7.06
CA ALA A 104 32.80 5.64 5.99
C ALA A 104 33.28 7.09 5.78
N HIS A 105 32.38 8.08 5.77
CA HIS A 105 32.74 9.50 5.74
C HIS A 105 33.66 9.88 6.90
N ALA A 106 33.32 9.48 8.13
CA ALA A 106 34.14 9.78 9.30
C ALA A 106 35.53 9.13 9.24
N LYS A 107 35.60 7.88 8.77
CA LYS A 107 36.86 7.14 8.58
C LYS A 107 37.74 7.80 7.52
N ALA A 108 37.17 8.15 6.37
CA ALA A 108 37.88 8.79 5.26
C ALA A 108 38.44 10.18 5.63
N LEU A 109 37.80 10.87 6.60
CA LEU A 109 38.25 12.16 7.12
C LEU A 109 39.38 12.06 8.17
N MET A 110 39.72 10.86 8.64
CA MET A 110 40.81 10.71 9.61
C MET A 110 42.18 10.73 8.92
N PRO A 111 43.22 11.31 9.53
CA PRO A 111 44.59 11.19 9.03
C PRO A 111 44.98 9.71 8.97
N SER A 112 45.18 9.19 7.77
CA SER A 112 45.55 7.80 7.51
C SER A 112 46.74 7.78 6.54
N PHE A 113 47.64 6.83 6.72
CA PHE A 113 48.83 6.66 5.87
C PHE A 113 48.51 5.93 4.53
N GLY A 114 47.25 5.54 4.30
CA GLY A 114 46.79 4.94 3.05
C GLY A 114 46.38 5.97 2.00
N ASP A 115 46.22 5.55 0.75
CA ASP A 115 45.86 6.42 -0.39
C ASP A 115 44.39 6.87 -0.40
N GLY A 116 43.59 6.51 0.62
CA GLY A 116 42.17 6.83 0.74
C GLY A 116 41.26 6.19 -0.31
N LYS A 117 41.81 5.47 -1.31
CA LYS A 117 41.03 4.98 -2.47
C LYS A 117 40.03 3.89 -2.11
N GLU A 118 40.31 3.09 -1.09
CA GLU A 118 39.39 2.06 -0.61
C GLU A 118 38.14 2.68 0.04
N ASP A 119 38.35 3.64 0.95
CA ASP A 119 37.26 4.35 1.62
C ASP A 119 36.45 5.16 0.59
N GLN A 120 37.12 5.71 -0.42
CA GLN A 120 36.49 6.41 -1.52
C GLN A 120 35.55 5.51 -2.35
N ARG A 121 36.02 4.33 -2.76
CA ARG A 121 35.17 3.34 -3.46
C ARG A 121 34.00 2.87 -2.59
N MET A 122 34.22 2.74 -1.28
CA MET A 122 33.16 2.37 -0.34
C MET A 122 32.07 3.45 -0.26
N ILE A 123 32.46 4.73 -0.17
CA ILE A 123 31.55 5.88 -0.14
C ILE A 123 30.75 5.95 -1.44
N GLU A 124 31.40 5.78 -2.58
CA GLU A 124 30.75 5.72 -3.89
C GLU A 124 29.72 4.59 -3.96
N GLY A 125 30.13 3.35 -3.63
CA GLY A 125 29.25 2.18 -3.67
C GLY A 125 28.04 2.34 -2.76
N LEU A 126 28.24 2.79 -1.52
CA LEU A 126 27.14 3.05 -0.58
C LEU A 126 26.20 4.15 -1.10
N THR A 127 26.74 5.22 -1.68
CA THR A 127 25.94 6.31 -2.25
C THR A 127 25.08 5.83 -3.41
N GLN A 128 25.65 5.07 -4.34
CA GLN A 128 24.92 4.47 -5.46
C GLN A 128 23.84 3.48 -4.98
N GLU A 129 24.16 2.63 -3.99
CA GLU A 129 23.19 1.69 -3.42
C GLU A 129 22.01 2.40 -2.74
N ILE A 130 22.27 3.45 -1.95
CA ILE A 130 21.21 4.24 -1.29
C ILE A 130 20.34 4.93 -2.35
N THR A 131 20.96 5.63 -3.30
CA THR A 131 20.24 6.32 -4.38
C THR A 131 19.39 5.35 -5.21
N GLY A 132 19.93 4.17 -5.52
CA GLY A 132 19.21 3.09 -6.20
C GLY A 132 17.99 2.59 -5.41
N LEU A 133 18.10 2.45 -4.07
CA LEU A 133 16.97 2.08 -3.21
C LEU A 133 15.90 3.16 -3.19
N ILE A 134 16.29 4.44 -3.11
CA ILE A 134 15.37 5.58 -3.13
C ILE A 134 14.63 5.62 -4.47
N ARG A 135 15.34 5.58 -5.61
CA ARG A 135 14.72 5.57 -6.95
C ARG A 135 13.81 4.37 -7.18
N LYS A 136 14.23 3.17 -6.80
CA LYS A 136 13.39 1.97 -6.94
C LYS A 136 12.10 2.10 -6.14
N SER A 137 12.19 2.69 -4.95
CA SER A 137 11.04 2.92 -4.07
C SER A 137 10.12 4.00 -4.59
N GLU A 138 10.68 5.09 -5.12
CA GLU A 138 9.95 6.20 -5.74
C GLU A 138 9.16 5.73 -6.98
N LYS A 139 9.78 4.98 -7.91
CA LYS A 139 9.07 4.38 -9.05
C LYS A 139 7.91 3.48 -8.63
N LYS A 140 8.06 2.72 -7.54
CA LYS A 140 6.99 1.87 -7.00
C LYS A 140 5.89 2.69 -6.36
N LEU A 141 6.25 3.76 -5.67
CA LEU A 141 5.31 4.68 -5.05
C LEU A 141 4.48 5.42 -6.10
N GLN A 142 5.08 5.85 -7.21
CA GLN A 142 4.36 6.44 -8.35
C GLN A 142 3.35 5.47 -8.97
N ARG A 143 3.70 4.18 -9.10
CA ARG A 143 2.75 3.15 -9.56
C ARG A 143 1.58 2.94 -8.60
N LEU A 144 1.84 3.07 -7.29
CA LEU A 144 0.80 3.01 -6.26
C LEU A 144 -0.11 4.25 -6.32
N ALA A 145 0.46 5.41 -6.65
CA ALA A 145 -0.29 6.66 -6.87
C ALA A 145 -1.19 6.61 -8.12
N ALA A 146 -0.73 5.95 -9.18
CA ALA A 146 -1.48 5.80 -10.44
C ALA A 146 -2.61 4.76 -10.37
N ALA A 147 -2.70 3.96 -9.29
CA ALA A 147 -3.75 2.97 -9.12
C ALA A 147 -5.09 3.66 -8.78
N GLY A 148 -6.11 3.42 -9.62
CA GLY A 148 -7.36 4.20 -9.72
C GLY A 148 -8.23 4.41 -8.46
N PRO A 149 -9.38 5.10 -8.61
CA PRO A 149 -10.11 5.73 -7.51
C PRO A 149 -10.98 4.78 -6.67
N SER A 150 -10.74 3.46 -6.68
CA SER A 150 -11.57 2.52 -5.92
C SER A 150 -11.56 2.83 -4.41
N GLU A 151 -12.73 2.63 -3.76
CA GLU A 151 -13.15 3.06 -2.41
C GLU A 151 -12.16 2.83 -1.24
N ASP A 152 -11.09 2.06 -1.46
CA ASP A 152 -9.95 1.85 -0.56
C ASP A 152 -8.96 3.05 -0.53
N SER A 153 -9.49 4.26 -0.77
CA SER A 153 -8.76 5.44 -1.24
C SER A 153 -7.99 6.16 -0.12
N ASN A 154 -8.57 6.28 1.07
CA ASN A 154 -7.99 7.12 2.13
C ASN A 154 -6.77 6.46 2.81
N ILE A 155 -6.86 5.17 3.15
CA ILE A 155 -5.74 4.43 3.77
C ILE A 155 -4.57 4.35 2.80
N ARG A 156 -4.82 3.97 1.54
CA ARG A 156 -3.80 3.91 0.48
C ARG A 156 -3.11 5.27 0.29
N LYS A 157 -3.88 6.36 0.20
CA LYS A 157 -3.33 7.72 0.07
C LYS A 157 -2.55 8.14 1.32
N ASN A 158 -2.98 7.75 2.52
CA ASN A 158 -2.23 8.04 3.75
C ASN A 158 -0.89 7.31 3.78
N VAL A 159 -0.88 6.02 3.44
CA VAL A 159 0.35 5.23 3.32
C VAL A 159 1.25 5.81 2.23
N GLN A 160 0.71 6.14 1.06
CA GLN A 160 1.46 6.75 -0.03
C GLN A 160 2.18 8.02 0.41
N ARG A 161 1.48 8.91 1.13
CA ARG A 161 2.06 10.18 1.59
C ARG A 161 3.10 9.97 2.67
N SER A 162 2.86 9.06 3.63
CA SER A 162 3.86 8.69 4.63
C SER A 162 5.15 8.20 3.98
N LEU A 163 5.03 7.28 3.01
CA LEU A 163 6.17 6.75 2.26
C LEU A 163 6.86 7.83 1.41
N ALA A 164 6.10 8.75 0.81
CA ALA A 164 6.67 9.88 0.08
C ALA A 164 7.49 10.80 0.99
N THR A 165 6.98 11.12 2.18
CA THR A 165 7.69 11.91 3.20
C THR A 165 8.96 11.20 3.68
N ASP A 166 8.90 9.88 3.93
CA ASP A 166 10.08 9.10 4.32
C ASP A 166 11.16 9.11 3.23
N LEU A 167 10.79 8.93 1.96
CA LEU A 167 11.73 8.98 0.83
C LEU A 167 12.31 10.39 0.63
N GLN A 168 11.50 11.43 0.80
CA GLN A 168 11.96 12.82 0.73
C GLN A 168 12.96 13.13 1.85
N ASN A 169 12.67 12.70 3.08
CA ASN A 169 13.59 12.85 4.22
C ASN A 169 14.92 12.12 3.98
N LEU A 170 14.88 10.90 3.44
CA LEU A 170 16.08 10.15 3.07
C LEU A 170 16.92 10.88 2.00
N SER A 171 16.27 11.43 0.97
CA SER A 171 16.94 12.20 -0.08
C SER A 171 17.62 13.45 0.47
N ILE A 172 16.95 14.19 1.35
CA ILE A 172 17.51 15.37 2.02
C ILE A 172 18.68 14.99 2.93
N GLU A 173 18.53 13.91 3.71
CA GLU A 173 19.56 13.44 4.63
C GLU A 173 20.83 13.01 3.90
N LEU A 174 20.71 12.25 2.80
CA LEU A 174 21.83 11.80 1.97
C LEU A 174 22.64 13.00 1.47
N ARG A 175 21.95 13.98 0.90
CA ARG A 175 22.59 15.18 0.36
C ARG A 175 23.27 16.02 1.41
N LYS A 176 22.62 16.20 2.56
CA LYS A 176 23.22 16.94 3.67
C LYS A 176 24.49 16.25 4.14
N LYS A 177 24.47 14.91 4.26
CA LYS A 177 25.65 14.12 4.62
C LYS A 177 26.76 14.21 3.57
N GLN A 178 26.43 14.10 2.28
CA GLN A 178 27.38 14.23 1.18
C GLN A 178 27.99 15.63 1.10
N SER A 179 27.17 16.68 1.10
CA SER A 179 27.63 18.07 1.10
C SER A 179 28.52 18.39 2.30
N THR A 180 28.17 17.89 3.50
CA THR A 180 29.01 18.07 4.70
C THR A 180 30.35 17.36 4.57
N TYR A 181 30.35 16.14 4.02
CA TYR A 181 31.57 15.37 3.78
C TYR A 181 32.50 16.07 2.80
N LEU A 182 32.02 16.44 1.61
CA LEU A 182 32.80 17.15 0.59
C LEU A 182 33.37 18.48 1.12
N LYS A 183 32.56 19.24 1.87
CA LYS A 183 33.02 20.49 2.49
C LYS A 183 34.19 20.26 3.45
N ARG A 184 34.12 19.20 4.27
CA ARG A 184 35.21 18.86 5.21
C ARG A 184 36.44 18.34 4.48
N LEU A 185 36.25 17.56 3.41
CA LEU A 185 37.34 17.06 2.58
C LEU A 185 38.14 18.22 1.96
N ARG A 186 37.46 19.23 1.41
CA ARG A 186 38.09 20.45 0.89
C ARG A 186 38.82 21.25 1.98
N GLN A 187 38.23 21.39 3.16
CA GLN A 187 38.84 22.11 4.28
C GLN A 187 40.11 21.42 4.81
N GLN A 188 40.16 20.08 4.77
CA GLN A 188 41.35 19.32 5.15
C GLN A 188 42.50 19.54 4.14
N LYS A 189 42.19 19.71 2.85
CA LYS A 189 43.19 20.04 1.82
C LYS A 189 43.75 21.45 2.00
N GLU A 190 42.90 22.47 2.13
CA GLU A 190 43.34 23.86 2.32
C GLU A 190 44.17 24.05 3.61
N GLY A 191 43.89 23.28 4.66
CA GLY A 191 44.66 23.33 5.92
C GLY A 191 46.03 22.65 5.85
N GLN A 192 46.28 21.78 4.86
CA GLN A 192 47.54 21.06 4.68
C GLN A 192 48.51 21.81 3.74
N ASP A 193 48.01 22.76 2.95
CA ASP A 193 48.77 23.65 2.05
C ASP A 193 49.47 24.83 2.76
N GLY A 194 49.34 24.96 4.09
CA GLY A 194 49.97 26.04 4.85
C GLY A 194 51.43 25.80 5.27
N VAL A 195 52.01 24.64 4.94
CA VAL A 195 53.41 24.31 5.24
C VAL A 195 54.11 23.99 3.93
N ASP A 196 54.79 25.01 3.38
CA ASP A 196 55.76 24.89 2.30
C ASP A 196 56.68 23.68 2.55
N LEU A 197 56.49 22.62 1.77
CA LEU A 197 57.52 21.65 1.43
C LEU A 197 57.30 21.23 -0.03
N GLU A 198 57.73 22.14 -0.89
CA GLU A 198 58.14 21.84 -2.25
C GLU A 198 59.06 20.61 -2.25
N MET A 199 58.56 19.50 -2.79
CA MET A 199 59.29 18.50 -3.60
C MET A 199 58.36 17.29 -3.84
N ASN A 200 57.89 17.10 -5.08
CA ASN A 200 58.04 15.86 -5.89
C ASN A 200 57.01 15.82 -7.05
N LEU A 201 57.47 15.50 -8.26
CA LEU A 201 56.75 15.45 -9.54
C LEU A 201 55.66 14.35 -9.65
N ASN A 202 55.05 13.95 -8.54
CA ASN A 202 53.93 12.99 -8.51
C ASN A 202 52.58 13.62 -8.07
N GLY A 203 52.58 14.92 -7.73
CA GLY A 203 51.39 15.64 -7.24
C GLY A 203 50.26 15.83 -8.25
N SER A 204 50.51 15.65 -9.56
CA SER A 204 49.46 15.80 -10.58
C SER A 204 48.47 14.63 -10.61
N ARG A 205 48.78 13.48 -9.99
CA ARG A 205 47.94 12.28 -10.09
C ARG A 205 46.90 12.15 -8.96
N SER A 206 47.14 12.77 -7.81
CA SER A 206 46.17 12.82 -6.69
C SER A 206 45.11 13.90 -6.86
N ILE A 207 45.39 14.98 -7.60
CA ILE A 207 44.42 16.05 -7.88
C ILE A 207 43.33 15.55 -8.85
N ILE A 208 43.73 14.85 -9.91
CA ILE A 208 42.80 14.34 -10.93
C ILE A 208 41.86 13.27 -10.36
N ASP A 209 42.34 12.35 -9.52
CA ASP A 209 41.50 11.28 -8.95
C ASP A 209 40.42 11.83 -7.99
N ASP A 210 40.63 13.00 -7.37
CA ASP A 210 39.70 13.58 -6.39
C ASP A 210 38.64 14.50 -7.02
N ASP A 211 38.95 15.18 -8.13
CA ASP A 211 37.94 15.94 -8.90
C ASP A 211 36.84 15.01 -9.47
N ASN A 212 37.21 13.78 -9.82
CA ASN A 212 36.26 12.76 -10.29
C ASN A 212 35.25 12.33 -9.21
N LEU A 213 35.65 12.37 -7.92
CA LEU A 213 34.76 12.07 -6.79
C LEU A 213 33.72 13.17 -6.62
N ASP A 214 34.18 14.42 -6.61
CA ASP A 214 33.33 15.60 -6.43
C ASP A 214 32.26 15.63 -7.53
N ASP A 215 32.65 15.43 -8.80
CA ASP A 215 31.74 15.43 -9.96
C ASP A 215 30.68 14.33 -9.86
N MET A 216 31.07 13.11 -9.49
CA MET A 216 30.13 12.00 -9.34
C MET A 216 29.16 12.19 -8.18
N VAL A 217 29.66 12.66 -7.03
CA VAL A 217 28.77 12.93 -5.88
C VAL A 217 27.82 14.07 -6.22
N VAL A 218 28.28 15.11 -6.91
CA VAL A 218 27.43 16.19 -7.43
C VAL A 218 26.36 15.64 -8.38
N GLU A 219 26.68 14.71 -9.27
CA GLU A 219 25.71 14.08 -10.15
C GLU A 219 24.67 13.26 -9.35
N SER A 220 25.11 12.46 -8.37
CA SER A 220 24.19 11.72 -7.49
C SER A 220 23.27 12.67 -6.69
N VAL A 221 23.82 13.82 -6.26
CA VAL A 221 23.09 14.88 -5.57
C VAL A 221 22.11 15.55 -6.53
N ASN A 222 22.44 15.75 -7.81
CA ASN A 222 21.54 16.30 -8.81
C ASN A 222 20.37 15.33 -9.10
N GLU A 223 20.67 14.05 -9.23
CA GLU A 223 19.67 12.97 -9.39
C GLU A 223 18.66 12.95 -8.23
N LEU A 224 19.12 13.15 -6.99
CA LEU A 224 18.25 13.27 -5.83
C LEU A 224 17.31 14.49 -5.92
N ALA A 225 17.66 15.54 -6.69
CA ALA A 225 16.87 16.77 -6.85
C ALA A 225 15.58 16.49 -7.58
N GLN A 226 15.74 15.73 -8.64
CA GLN A 226 14.64 15.28 -9.47
C GLN A 226 13.69 14.42 -8.63
N ILE A 227 14.22 13.46 -7.87
CA ILE A 227 13.43 12.63 -6.95
C ILE A 227 12.67 13.50 -5.94
N MET A 228 13.32 14.52 -5.36
CA MET A 228 12.67 15.43 -4.42
C MET A 228 11.50 16.17 -5.06
N LYS A 229 11.69 16.67 -6.29
CA LYS A 229 10.64 17.38 -7.04
C LYS A 229 9.45 16.45 -7.31
N ASP A 230 9.72 15.23 -7.75
CA ASP A 230 8.70 14.23 -8.09
C ASP A 230 7.92 13.77 -6.85
N LEU A 231 8.60 13.59 -5.72
CA LEU A 231 7.96 13.26 -4.44
C LEU A 231 7.21 14.44 -3.83
N SER A 232 7.69 15.67 -4.03
CA SER A 232 7.04 16.88 -3.50
C SER A 232 5.62 17.03 -4.06
N VAL A 233 5.38 16.72 -5.33
CA VAL A 233 4.03 16.71 -5.92
C VAL A 233 3.10 15.74 -5.16
N LEU A 234 3.60 14.58 -4.75
CA LEU A 234 2.80 13.59 -3.99
C LEU A 234 2.53 14.01 -2.53
N VAL A 235 3.34 14.91 -1.97
CA VAL A 235 3.25 15.38 -0.58
C VAL A 235 2.48 16.71 -0.46
N ILE A 236 2.59 17.59 -1.47
CA ILE A 236 2.05 18.96 -1.48
C ILE A 236 0.52 19.00 -1.61
N ASP A 237 -0.11 18.03 -2.29
CA ASP A 237 -1.57 18.00 -2.47
C ASP A 237 -2.39 17.81 -1.18
N GLN A 238 -1.73 17.68 -0.03
CA GLN A 238 -2.40 17.85 1.25
C GLN A 238 -1.72 18.98 2.02
N GLY A 239 -2.53 19.96 2.40
CA GLY A 239 -2.23 20.89 3.49
C GLY A 239 -1.72 20.18 4.75
N THR A 240 -1.34 21.02 5.71
CA THR A 240 -0.61 20.68 6.94
C THR A 240 -1.02 19.34 7.58
N ILE A 241 -0.09 18.69 8.31
CA ILE A 241 -0.33 17.40 8.99
C ILE A 241 -1.66 17.35 9.77
N VAL A 242 -2.11 18.48 10.28
CA VAL A 242 -3.33 18.66 11.07
C VAL A 242 -4.60 18.49 10.23
N ASP A 243 -4.65 19.06 9.02
CA ASP A 243 -5.82 18.98 8.12
C ASP A 243 -6.19 17.53 7.77
N ARG A 244 -5.19 16.64 7.81
CA ARG A 244 -5.32 15.22 7.47
C ARG A 244 -5.98 14.42 8.58
N ILE A 245 -5.72 14.77 9.84
CA ILE A 245 -6.34 14.12 10.99
C ILE A 245 -7.80 14.55 11.09
N ASP A 246 -8.06 15.85 10.94
CA ASP A 246 -9.41 16.39 10.98
C ASP A 246 -10.28 15.85 9.85
N TYR A 247 -9.76 15.76 8.63
CA TYR A 247 -10.48 15.16 7.50
C TYR A 247 -10.84 13.69 7.75
N ASN A 248 -9.89 12.88 8.24
CA ASN A 248 -10.14 11.47 8.53
C ASN A 248 -11.17 11.30 9.67
N ILE A 249 -11.10 12.13 10.71
CA ILE A 249 -12.06 12.13 11.82
C ILE A 249 -13.46 12.53 11.32
N GLN A 250 -13.57 13.60 10.53
CA GLN A 250 -14.84 14.04 9.95
C GLN A 250 -15.45 12.97 9.06
N ASN A 251 -14.67 12.31 8.20
CA ASN A 251 -15.17 11.24 7.34
C ASN A 251 -15.63 10.00 8.13
N VAL A 252 -14.96 9.67 9.24
CA VAL A 252 -15.41 8.60 10.14
C VAL A 252 -16.72 9.01 10.83
N ALA A 253 -16.79 10.26 11.31
CA ALA A 253 -18.00 10.78 11.96
C ALA A 253 -19.22 10.74 11.03
N THR A 254 -19.07 11.16 9.78
CA THR A 254 -20.16 11.09 8.78
C THR A 254 -20.56 9.65 8.47
N THR A 255 -19.60 8.74 8.28
CA THR A 255 -19.88 7.32 7.99
C THR A 255 -20.63 6.66 9.16
N VAL A 256 -20.25 6.98 10.40
CA VAL A 256 -20.94 6.48 11.61
C VAL A 256 -22.36 7.04 11.69
N GLU A 257 -22.55 8.33 11.42
CA GLU A 257 -23.88 8.95 11.42
C GLU A 257 -24.81 8.32 10.37
N GLU A 258 -24.30 8.06 9.16
CA GLU A 258 -25.04 7.36 8.12
C GLU A 258 -25.40 5.92 8.53
N GLY A 259 -24.46 5.20 9.16
CA GLY A 259 -24.70 3.88 9.71
C GLY A 259 -25.81 3.88 10.79
N LEU A 260 -25.81 4.88 11.67
CA LEU A 260 -26.87 5.05 12.67
C LEU A 260 -28.23 5.34 12.02
N LYS A 261 -28.28 6.19 10.98
CA LYS A 261 -29.51 6.45 10.22
C LYS A 261 -30.06 5.17 9.58
N GLN A 262 -29.19 4.32 9.04
CA GLN A 262 -29.58 3.04 8.45
C GLN A 262 -30.12 2.07 9.51
N LEU A 263 -29.44 1.95 10.66
CA LEU A 263 -29.90 1.14 11.78
C LEU A 263 -31.25 1.59 12.32
N GLN A 264 -31.45 2.91 12.49
CA GLN A 264 -32.71 3.47 12.94
C GLN A 264 -33.84 3.24 11.93
N LYS A 265 -33.54 3.31 10.63
CA LYS A 265 -34.51 2.98 9.57
C LYS A 265 -34.87 1.49 9.62
N ALA A 266 -33.89 0.61 9.81
CA ALA A 266 -34.12 -0.84 9.94
C ALA A 266 -34.97 -1.17 11.17
N GLU A 267 -34.69 -0.54 12.32
CA GLU A 267 -35.47 -0.71 13.56
C GLU A 267 -36.93 -0.28 13.37
N ARG A 268 -37.18 0.89 12.74
CA ARG A 268 -38.54 1.34 12.43
C ARG A 268 -39.28 0.37 11.51
N THR A 269 -38.60 -0.17 10.49
CA THR A 269 -39.18 -1.18 9.59
C THR A 269 -39.48 -2.48 10.33
N GLN A 270 -38.59 -2.92 11.24
CA GLN A 270 -38.78 -4.14 12.04
C GLN A 270 -39.96 -4.01 13.02
N LYS A 271 -40.08 -2.88 13.73
CA LYS A 271 -41.18 -2.63 14.67
C LYS A 271 -42.55 -2.57 13.99
N ARG A 272 -42.61 -2.09 12.74
CA ARG A 272 -43.87 -1.99 11.99
C ARG A 272 -44.29 -3.31 11.35
N GLY A 273 -43.35 -4.21 11.03
CA GLY A 273 -43.62 -5.44 10.29
C GLY A 273 -44.43 -6.48 11.06
N GLY A 274 -44.07 -6.77 12.32
CA GLY A 274 -44.64 -7.91 13.06
C GLY A 274 -46.13 -7.76 13.38
N MET A 275 -46.54 -6.59 13.88
CA MET A 275 -47.94 -6.34 14.28
C MET A 275 -48.85 -6.16 13.07
N VAL A 276 -48.36 -5.52 12.01
CA VAL A 276 -49.14 -5.27 10.79
C VAL A 276 -49.33 -6.56 9.99
N MET A 277 -48.31 -7.41 9.86
CA MET A 277 -48.47 -8.71 9.17
C MET A 277 -49.45 -9.64 9.88
N CYS A 278 -49.43 -9.69 11.21
CA CYS A 278 -50.40 -10.50 11.96
C CYS A 278 -51.83 -9.97 11.79
N ALA A 279 -52.01 -8.65 11.91
CA ALA A 279 -53.32 -8.02 11.74
C ALA A 279 -53.89 -8.21 10.32
N THR A 280 -53.07 -8.09 9.28
CA THR A 280 -53.54 -8.30 7.89
C THR A 280 -53.95 -9.74 7.62
N VAL A 281 -53.22 -10.73 8.15
CA VAL A 281 -53.58 -12.15 8.03
C VAL A 281 -54.92 -12.45 8.70
N LEU A 282 -55.17 -11.90 9.90
CA LEU A 282 -56.44 -12.09 10.61
C LEU A 282 -57.63 -11.52 9.84
N VAL A 283 -57.50 -10.32 9.26
CA VAL A 283 -58.57 -9.69 8.48
C VAL A 283 -58.92 -10.53 7.23
N ILE A 284 -57.91 -11.07 6.53
CA ILE A 284 -58.12 -11.92 5.35
C ILE A 284 -58.87 -13.21 5.72
N MET A 285 -58.49 -13.86 6.82
CA MET A 285 -59.18 -15.07 7.31
C MET A 285 -60.66 -14.81 7.64
N CYS A 286 -60.96 -13.70 8.33
CA CYS A 286 -62.34 -13.31 8.62
C CYS A 286 -63.16 -13.04 7.35
N PHE A 287 -62.56 -12.37 6.35
CA PHE A 287 -63.22 -12.11 5.08
C PHE A 287 -63.57 -13.40 4.34
N ILE A 288 -62.63 -14.37 4.29
CA ILE A 288 -62.87 -15.68 3.68
C ILE A 288 -64.03 -16.40 4.39
N MET A 289 -64.05 -16.42 5.73
CA MET A 289 -65.15 -17.01 6.50
C MET A 289 -66.50 -16.36 6.21
N LEU A 290 -66.55 -15.02 6.09
CA LEU A 290 -67.77 -14.29 5.74
C LEU A 290 -68.26 -14.63 4.33
N VAL A 291 -67.37 -14.68 3.34
CA VAL A 291 -67.71 -15.05 1.97
C VAL A 291 -68.28 -16.47 1.90
N LEU A 292 -67.66 -17.41 2.62
CA LEU A 292 -68.15 -18.79 2.72
C LEU A 292 -69.54 -18.86 3.38
N LEU A 293 -69.81 -18.04 4.42
CA LEU A 293 -71.12 -17.96 5.06
C LEU A 293 -72.21 -17.38 4.15
N VAL A 294 -71.89 -16.33 3.40
CA VAL A 294 -72.83 -15.73 2.44
C VAL A 294 -73.11 -16.69 1.31
N LEU A 295 -72.09 -17.33 0.74
CA LEU A 295 -72.26 -18.37 -0.28
C LEU A 295 -73.09 -19.54 0.25
N LYS A 296 -72.82 -20.00 1.48
CA LYS A 296 -73.61 -21.06 2.11
C LYS A 296 -75.08 -20.65 2.26
N THR A 297 -75.37 -19.44 2.76
CA THR A 297 -76.74 -18.94 2.94
C THR A 297 -77.49 -18.73 1.62
N ILE A 298 -76.78 -18.45 0.53
CA ILE A 298 -77.40 -18.24 -0.80
C ILE A 298 -77.63 -19.57 -1.52
N VAL A 299 -76.72 -20.54 -1.34
CA VAL A 299 -76.73 -21.82 -2.09
C VAL A 299 -77.49 -22.93 -1.35
N PHE A 300 -77.52 -22.92 -0.02
CA PHE A 300 -78.28 -23.85 0.83
C PHE A 300 -79.43 -23.13 1.53
#